data_AF-A0A7W1Z0X4-F1
#
_entry.id   AF-A0A7W1Z0X4-F1
#
_cell.length_a   1.000
_cell.length_b   1.000
_cell.length_c   1.000
_cell.angle_alpha   90.00
_cell.angle_beta   90.00
_cell.angle_gamma   90.00
#
_symmetry.space_group_name_H-M   'P 1'
#
loop_
_entity.id
_entity.type
_entity.pdbx_description
1 polymer ?
#
loop_
_entity_poly.entity_id
_entity_poly.type
_entity_poly.pdbx_seq_one_letter_code
_entity_poly.pdbx_strand_id
1 'polypeptide(L)' 'GPPIDILCYKTDSLQVKMRTRLEQNDPYLQEISQKWQEGIVRLVRQMPGADFSKPALGFASAA' A
#
# COMPACT_ATOMS: atom_id res chain seq x y z
N GLY A 1 5.86 13.40 -2.80
CA GLY A 1 6.51 13.42 -1.47
C GLY A 1 5.74 14.36 -0.56
N PRO A 2 5.94 14.27 0.77
CA PRO A 2 5.41 15.22 1.74
C PRO A 2 5.70 16.69 1.40
N PRO A 3 4.87 17.64 1.88
CA PRO A 3 3.75 17.43 2.80
C PRO A 3 2.53 16.76 2.14
N ILE A 4 1.73 16.05 2.95
CA ILE A 4 0.47 15.42 2.52
C ILE A 4 -0.67 15.98 3.38
N ASP A 5 -1.63 16.67 2.76
CA ASP A 5 -2.85 17.10 3.43
C ASP A 5 -3.90 15.98 3.44
N ILE A 6 -4.40 15.64 4.63
CA ILE A 6 -5.42 14.61 4.83
C ILE A 6 -6.65 15.24 5.47
N LEU A 7 -7.82 14.88 4.94
CA LEU A 7 -9.12 15.21 5.50
C LEU A 7 -9.97 13.96 5.56
N CYS A 8 -10.47 13.64 6.75
CA CYS A 8 -11.45 12.59 6.96
C CYS A 8 -12.78 13.24 7.36
N TYR A 9 -13.85 12.85 6.69
CA TYR A 9 -15.19 13.36 6.95
C TYR A 9 -16.08 12.25 7.47
N LYS A 10 -16.70 12.47 8.63
CA LYS A 10 -17.65 11.51 9.21
C LYS A 10 -19.02 11.74 8.57
N THR A 11 -19.63 10.68 8.05
CA THR A 11 -20.99 10.70 7.49
C THR A 11 -21.96 11.41 8.43
N ASP A 12 -22.81 12.26 7.86
CA ASP A 12 -23.84 13.06 8.54
C ASP A 12 -23.35 14.00 9.65
N SER A 13 -22.04 14.16 9.81
CA SER A 13 -21.51 15.09 10.83
C SER A 13 -21.70 16.55 10.44
N LEU A 14 -21.82 16.85 9.16
CA LEU A 14 -21.87 18.20 8.56
C LEU A 14 -20.76 19.12 9.08
N GLN A 15 -19.66 18.54 9.55
CA GLN A 15 -18.54 19.24 10.18
C GLN A 15 -17.23 18.53 9.86
N VAL A 16 -16.23 19.31 9.43
CA VAL A 16 -14.86 18.80 9.25
C VAL A 16 -14.16 18.80 10.60
N LYS A 17 -13.96 17.62 11.18
CA LYS A 17 -13.28 17.46 12.49
C LYS A 17 -11.90 16.82 12.40
N MET A 18 -11.63 16.06 11.34
CA MET A 18 -10.38 15.33 11.18
C MET A 18 -9.64 15.88 9.98
N ARG A 19 -8.69 16.77 10.25
CA ARG A 19 -7.77 17.33 9.26
C ARG A 19 -6.37 17.26 9.85
N THR A 20 -5.41 16.82 9.05
CA THR A 20 -4.00 16.88 9.42
C THR A 20 -3.16 17.14 8.18
N ARG A 21 -1.93 17.62 8.39
CA ARG A 21 -0.89 17.69 7.37
C ARG A 21 0.27 16.84 7.87
N LEU A 22 0.60 15.79 7.12
CA LEU A 22 1.75 14.96 7.40
C LEU A 22 2.98 15.61 6.77
N GLU A 23 3.86 16.10 7.61
CA GLU A 23 5.15 16.67 7.22
C GLU A 23 6.17 15.57 6.92
N GLN A 24 7.30 15.94 6.32
CA GLN A 24 8.38 15.01 6.00
C GLN A 24 8.92 14.24 7.22
N ASN A 25 8.88 14.87 8.40
CA ASN A 25 9.34 14.32 9.68
C ASN A 25 8.19 13.88 10.60
N ASP A 26 6.97 13.71 10.06
CA ASP A 26 5.83 13.26 10.85
C ASP A 26 6.07 11.83 11.40
N PRO A 27 6.01 11.61 12.73
CA PRO A 27 6.33 10.31 13.33
C PRO A 27 5.40 9.18 12.86
N TYR A 28 4.12 9.47 12.65
CA TYR A 28 3.15 8.48 12.19
C TYR A 28 3.45 8.08 10.74
N LEU A 29 3.73 9.06 9.87
CA LEU A 29 4.09 8.80 8.47
C LEU A 29 5.37 7.96 8.36
N GLN A 30 6.38 8.24 9.18
CA GLN A 30 7.61 7.46 9.21
C GLN A 30 7.37 6.01 9.67
N GLU A 31 6.64 5.83 10.76
CA GLU A 31 6.38 4.51 11.34
C GLU A 31 5.57 3.62 10.40
N ILE A 32 4.48 4.13 9.82
CA ILE A 32 3.65 3.34 8.90
C ILE A 32 4.41 2.98 7.62
N SER A 33 5.22 3.89 7.09
CA SER A 33 6.04 3.65 5.90
C SER A 33 7.07 2.56 6.14
N GLN A 34 7.75 2.61 7.29
CA GLN A 34 8.72 1.59 7.70
C GLN A 34 8.06 0.22 7.86
N LYS A 35 6.98 0.13 8.64
CA LYS A 35 6.27 -1.12 8.89
C LYS A 35 5.73 -1.75 7.61
N TRP A 36 5.20 -0.93 6.70
CA TRP A 36 4.69 -1.41 5.42
C TRP A 36 5.81 -1.99 4.55
N GLN A 37 6.93 -1.27 4.42
CA GLN A 37 8.08 -1.72 3.65
C GLN A 37 8.67 -3.02 4.19
N GLU A 38 8.92 -3.08 5.50
CA GLU A 38 9.45 -4.27 6.17
C GLU A 38 8.50 -5.47 6.05
N GLY A 39 7.20 -5.23 6.22
CA GLY A 39 6.16 -6.24 6.08
C GLY A 39 6.13 -6.86 4.68
N ILE A 40 6.12 -6.04 3.63
CA ILE A 40 6.16 -6.52 2.24
C ILE A 40 7.42 -7.33 1.98
N VAL A 41 8.60 -6.80 2.34
CA VAL A 41 9.88 -7.49 2.14
C VAL A 41 9.88 -8.85 2.84
N ARG A 42 9.39 -8.91 4.07
CA ARG A 42 9.27 -10.17 4.82
C ARG A 42 8.34 -11.15 4.12
N LEU A 43 7.16 -10.72 3.70
CA LEU A 43 6.18 -11.59 3.05
C LEU A 43 6.74 -12.18 1.75
N VAL A 44 7.34 -11.35 0.89
CA VAL A 44 7.93 -11.82 -0.37
C VAL A 44 9.03 -12.85 -0.13
N ARG A 45 9.88 -12.65 0.88
CA ARG A 45 10.92 -13.63 1.25
C ARG A 45 10.38 -14.98 1.73
N GLN A 46 9.15 -14.99 2.24
CA GLN A 46 8.49 -16.20 2.76
C GLN A 46 7.63 -16.91 1.70
N MET A 47 7.43 -16.30 0.53
CA MET A 47 6.66 -16.93 -0.55
C MET A 47 7.42 -18.14 -1.10
N PRO A 48 6.71 -19.17 -1.56
CA PRO A 48 7.35 -20.25 -2.30
C PRO A 48 8.03 -19.69 -3.56
N GLY A 49 9.13 -20.32 -3.96
CA GLY A 49 9.78 -20.01 -5.23
C GLY A 49 8.78 -20.15 -6.37
N ALA A 50 8.78 -19.17 -7.28
CA ALA A 50 7.94 -19.25 -8.46
C ALA A 50 8.36 -20.44 -9.33
N ASP A 51 7.38 -21.27 -9.69
CA ASP A 51 7.58 -22.36 -10.62
C ASP A 51 7.46 -21.85 -12.05
N PHE A 52 8.61 -21.51 -12.63
CA PHE A 52 8.74 -21.05 -14.01
C PHE A 52 8.75 -22.18 -15.04
N SER A 53 8.67 -23.44 -14.61
CA SER A 53 8.59 -24.59 -15.51
C SER A 53 7.16 -24.88 -15.98
N LYS A 54 6.16 -24.23 -15.36
CA LYS A 54 4.76 -24.35 -15.78
C LYS A 54 4.62 -23.89 -17.24
N PRO A 55 3.96 -24.68 -18.10
CA PRO A 55 3.71 -24.26 -19.46
C PRO A 55 2.94 -22.94 -19.43
N ALA A 56 3.40 -21.97 -20.24
CA ALA A 56 2.64 -20.75 -20.46
C ALA A 56 1.22 -21.15 -20.85
N LEU A 57 0.20 -20.54 -20.22
CA LEU A 57 -1.19 -20.74 -20.61
C LEU A 57 -1.26 -20.45 -22.11
N GLY A 58 -1.33 -21.51 -22.91
CA GLY A 58 -1.39 -21.39 -24.35
C GLY A 58 -2.62 -20.56 -24.66
N PHE A 59 -2.42 -19.38 -25.26
CA PHE A 59 -3.51 -18.72 -25.94
C PHE A 59 -4.03 -19.72 -26.95
N ALA A 60 -5.24 -20.21 -26.75
CA ALA A 60 -5.91 -21.03 -27.75
C ALA A 60 -5.93 -20.18 -29.02
N SER A 61 -5.08 -20.56 -29.99
CA SER A 61 -5.13 -19.97 -31.32
C SER A 61 -6.47 -20.38 -31.90
N ALA A 62 -7.44 -19.47 -31.83
CA ALA A 62 -8.64 -19.58 -32.62
C ALA A 62 -8.24 -19.34 -34.08
N ALA A 63 -8.29 -20.42 -34.85
CA ALA A 63 -8.39 -20.59 -36.31
C ALA A 63 -7.75 -19.53 -37.22
#